data_AF-A0A5B0PSK1-F1
#
_entry.id   AF-A0A5B0PSK1-F1
#
_cell.length_a   1.000
_cell.length_b   1.000
_cell.length_c   1.000
_cell.angle_alpha   90.00
_cell.angle_beta   90.00
_cell.angle_gamma   90.00
#
_symmetry.space_group_name_H-M   'P 1'
#
loop_
_entity.id
_entity.type
_entity.pdbx_description
1 polymer ?
#
loop_
_entity_poly.entity_id
_entity_poly.type
_entity_poly.pdbx_seq_one_letter_code
_entity_poly.pdbx_strand_id
1 'polypeptide(L)'
;MSVHSWIKSESHSKVTDQTPIFIDSSPAISPLAEEMEISMLLTPPGYSIYDGDCFTQPEFDALFAFVMNQITIYCRDNYPKNFLEHEARVKLYMYISRGFKFQPYL
;
A
#
# COMPACT_ATOMS: atom_id res chain seq x y z
N MET A 1 10.05 63.94 -42.67
CA MET A 1 10.75 62.70 -43.05
C MET A 1 11.45 62.13 -41.84
N SER A 2 11.45 60.80 -41.74
CA SER A 2 12.24 59.93 -40.87
C SER A 2 11.76 59.67 -39.44
N VAL A 3 11.98 58.42 -39.05
CA VAL A 3 11.22 57.52 -38.20
C VAL A 3 12.19 56.82 -37.25
N HIS A 4 11.68 56.46 -36.06
CA HIS A 4 12.10 55.39 -35.14
C HIS A 4 13.56 55.29 -34.64
N SER A 5 13.72 55.41 -33.31
CA SER A 5 14.23 54.39 -32.37
C SER A 5 14.32 55.06 -30.98
N TRP A 6 14.05 54.48 -29.81
CA TRP A 6 14.25 53.13 -29.29
C TRP A 6 13.19 52.75 -28.24
N ILE A 7 13.16 51.45 -27.98
CA ILE A 7 12.30 50.60 -27.14
C ILE A 7 12.23 51.03 -25.66
N LYS A 8 11.04 50.94 -25.06
CA LYS A 8 10.89 50.36 -23.70
C LYS A 8 9.50 49.72 -23.54
N SER A 9 9.45 48.41 -23.75
CA SER A 9 8.35 47.55 -23.31
C SER A 9 8.49 47.38 -21.80
N GLU A 10 7.57 47.96 -21.03
CA GLU A 10 7.42 47.65 -19.60
C GLU A 10 6.68 46.33 -19.46
N SER A 11 7.46 45.24 -19.45
CA SER A 11 6.99 43.93 -19.02
C SER A 11 7.05 43.86 -17.50
N HIS A 12 5.91 44.11 -16.84
CA HIS A 12 5.75 43.79 -15.42
C HIS A 12 5.57 42.27 -15.27
N SER A 13 6.67 41.52 -15.18
CA SER A 13 6.64 40.16 -14.62
C SER A 13 7.07 40.21 -13.16
N LYS A 14 6.11 40.22 -12.24
CA LYS A 14 6.39 39.91 -10.83
C LYS A 14 6.47 38.39 -10.71
N VAL A 15 7.58 37.81 -11.17
CA VAL A 15 7.96 36.44 -10.83
C VAL A 15 8.35 36.50 -9.37
N THR A 16 7.49 35.96 -8.51
CA THR A 16 7.86 35.72 -7.11
C THR A 16 9.00 34.71 -7.10
N ASP A 17 10.14 35.07 -6.50
CA ASP A 17 11.29 34.22 -6.21
C ASP A 17 10.92 33.07 -5.24
N GLN A 18 9.99 32.21 -5.65
CA GLN A 18 9.78 30.93 -4.97
C GLN A 18 10.74 29.96 -5.62
N THR A 19 11.85 29.70 -4.91
CA THR A 19 12.70 28.56 -5.20
C THR A 19 11.83 27.29 -5.17
N PRO A 20 11.95 26.38 -6.16
CA PRO A 20 11.25 25.12 -6.12
C PRO A 20 11.58 24.41 -4.81
N ILE A 21 10.54 24.01 -4.06
CA ILE A 21 10.74 23.17 -2.88
C ILE A 21 11.20 21.82 -3.41
N PHE A 22 12.51 21.59 -3.36
CA PHE A 22 13.09 20.27 -3.62
C PHE A 22 12.70 19.39 -2.43
N ILE A 23 11.68 18.56 -2.63
CA ILE A 23 11.35 17.49 -1.70
C ILE A 23 12.31 16.35 -2.05
N ASP A 24 13.30 16.11 -1.20
CA ASP A 24 14.13 14.91 -1.30
C ASP A 24 13.18 13.71 -1.33
N SER A 25 13.23 12.96 -2.42
CA SER A 25 12.38 11.80 -2.61
C SER A 25 12.69 10.81 -1.49
N SER A 26 11.75 10.68 -0.56
CA SER A 26 11.85 9.83 0.62
C SER A 26 12.25 8.41 0.22
N PRO A 27 13.13 7.72 0.99
CA PRO A 27 13.72 6.45 0.57
C PRO A 27 12.63 5.41 0.35
N ALA A 28 12.45 4.98 -0.91
CA ALA A 28 11.58 3.90 -1.39
C ALA A 28 10.56 3.42 -0.36
N ILE A 29 9.61 4.29 -0.04
CA ILE A 29 8.51 3.97 0.87
C ILE A 29 7.67 2.91 0.16
N SER A 30 7.34 1.82 0.86
CA SER A 30 6.39 0.83 0.34
C SER A 30 5.11 1.54 -0.12
N PRO A 31 4.51 1.20 -1.28
CA PRO A 31 3.26 1.83 -1.73
C PRO A 31 2.18 1.91 -0.64
N LEU A 32 2.14 0.92 0.25
CA LEU A 32 1.25 0.87 1.41
C LEU A 32 1.50 1.98 2.45
N ALA A 33 2.76 2.36 2.66
CA ALA A 33 3.11 3.41 3.59
C ALA A 33 2.83 4.80 3.00
N GLU A 34 2.94 4.98 1.69
CA GLU A 34 2.51 6.20 0.99
C GLU A 34 0.98 6.35 1.03
N GLU A 35 0.23 5.29 0.73
CA GLU A 35 -1.24 5.29 0.85
C GLU A 35 -1.70 5.59 2.29
N MET A 36 -1.02 5.04 3.29
CA MET A 36 -1.35 5.30 4.70
C MET A 36 -1.04 6.74 5.11
N GLU A 37 0.09 7.30 4.67
CA GLU A 37 0.46 8.70 4.92
C GLU A 37 -0.56 9.65 4.28
N ILE A 38 -0.97 9.39 3.03
CA ILE A 38 -2.01 10.16 2.33
C ILE A 38 -3.34 10.04 3.06
N SER A 39 -3.72 8.83 3.49
CA SER A 39 -4.98 8.61 4.19
C SER A 39 -5.00 9.33 5.54
N MET A 40 -3.88 9.36 6.27
CA MET A 40 -3.72 10.15 7.50
C MET A 40 -3.88 11.66 7.24
N LEU A 41 -3.27 12.19 6.18
CA LEU A 41 -3.34 13.60 5.81
C LEU A 41 -4.78 14.04 5.47
N LEU A 42 -5.53 13.17 4.79
CA LEU A 42 -6.89 13.46 4.32
C LEU A 42 -7.97 13.17 5.38
N THR A 43 -7.64 12.49 6.47
CA THR A 43 -8.59 12.18 7.54
C THR A 43 -8.87 13.43 8.39
N PRO A 44 -10.14 13.88 8.51
CA PRO A 44 -10.47 15.03 9.33
C PRO A 44 -10.10 14.81 10.81
N PRO A 45 -9.74 15.88 11.56
CA PRO A 45 -9.44 15.76 12.98
C PRO A 45 -10.60 15.12 13.75
N GLY A 46 -10.31 14.07 14.52
CA GLY A 46 -11.30 13.34 15.31
C GLY A 46 -11.97 12.16 14.60
N TYR A 47 -11.59 11.87 13.34
CA TYR A 47 -12.03 10.68 12.61
C TYR A 47 -10.91 9.63 12.55
N SER A 48 -11.29 8.35 12.60
CA SER A 48 -10.38 7.23 12.32
C SER A 48 -10.35 7.00 10.81
N ILE A 49 -9.15 6.80 10.27
CA ILE A 49 -8.93 6.37 8.87
C ILE A 49 -9.60 5.01 8.59
N TYR A 50 -9.70 4.20 9.64
CA TYR A 50 -10.36 2.90 9.65
C TYR A 50 -11.64 3.02 10.46
N ASP A 51 -12.75 3.30 9.78
CA ASP A 51 -14.07 3.35 10.40
C ASP A 51 -14.61 1.91 10.46
N GLY A 52 -14.15 1.14 11.45
CA GLY A 52 -14.56 -0.26 11.62
C GLY A 52 -13.62 -1.08 12.51
N ASP A 53 -14.13 -2.22 12.99
CA ASP A 53 -13.38 -3.25 13.73
C ASP A 53 -12.50 -4.04 12.75
N CYS A 54 -11.47 -3.39 12.24
CA CYS A 54 -10.48 -3.98 11.33
C CYS A 54 -9.32 -4.55 12.14
N PHE A 55 -8.85 -5.75 11.77
CA PHE A 55 -7.64 -6.30 12.37
C PHE A 55 -6.46 -5.35 12.14
N THR A 56 -5.71 -5.07 13.20
CA THR A 56 -4.35 -4.57 13.06
C THR A 56 -3.49 -5.61 12.34
N GLN A 57 -2.40 -5.18 11.69
CA GLN A 57 -1.50 -6.12 11.00
C GLN A 57 -1.02 -7.28 11.92
N PRO A 58 -0.62 -7.04 13.19
CA PRO A 58 -0.27 -8.13 14.11
C PRO A 58 -1.42 -9.09 14.42
N GLU A 59 -2.65 -8.59 14.57
CA GLU A 59 -3.82 -9.46 14.79
C GLU A 59 -4.14 -10.30 13.56
N PHE A 60 -4.01 -9.71 12.38
CA PHE A 60 -4.17 -10.42 11.12
C PHE A 60 -3.10 -11.50 10.91
N ASP A 61 -1.84 -11.18 11.22
CA ASP A 61 -0.72 -12.13 11.17
C ASP A 61 -0.88 -13.27 12.19
N ALA A 62 -1.39 -12.97 13.39
CA ALA A 62 -1.70 -13.96 14.41
C ALA A 62 -2.83 -14.90 13.96
N LEU A 63 -3.88 -14.35 13.34
CA LEU A 63 -4.97 -15.13 12.75
C LEU A 63 -4.44 -16.05 11.63
N PHE A 64 -3.58 -15.53 10.75
CA PHE A 64 -2.92 -16.33 9.72
C PHE A 64 -2.15 -17.50 10.34
N ALA A 65 -1.27 -17.23 11.30
CA ALA A 65 -0.48 -18.26 11.97
C ALA A 65 -1.36 -19.32 12.64
N PHE A 66 -2.44 -18.90 13.30
CA PHE A 66 -3.41 -19.81 13.90
C PHE A 66 -4.04 -20.75 12.88
N VAL A 67 -4.58 -20.22 11.77
CA VAL A 67 -5.23 -21.01 10.72
C VAL A 67 -4.26 -22.01 10.08
N MET A 68 -3.04 -21.57 9.74
CA MET A 68 -2.05 -22.44 9.12
C MET A 68 -1.60 -23.56 10.07
N ASN A 69 -1.49 -23.25 11.37
CA ASN A 69 -1.16 -24.25 12.38
C ASN A 69 -2.27 -25.31 12.52
N GLN A 70 -3.56 -24.90 12.51
CA GLN A 70 -4.68 -25.84 12.56
C GLN A 70 -4.68 -26.81 11.37
N ILE A 71 -4.42 -26.31 10.16
CA ILE A 71 -4.31 -27.16 8.96
C ILE A 71 -3.14 -28.14 9.08
N THR A 72 -2.01 -27.68 9.61
CA THR A 72 -0.80 -28.50 9.80
C THR A 72 -1.05 -29.62 10.81
N ILE A 73 -1.68 -29.32 11.94
CA ILE A 73 -2.08 -30.31 12.96
C ILE A 73 -3.04 -31.33 12.34
N TYR A 74 -4.09 -30.88 11.64
CA TYR A 74 -5.03 -31.78 10.97
C TYR A 74 -4.31 -32.73 10.00
N CYS A 75 -3.39 -32.21 9.18
CA CYS A 75 -2.65 -33.02 8.22
C CYS A 75 -1.66 -34.00 8.87
N ARG A 76 -1.12 -33.67 10.05
CA ARG A 76 -0.25 -34.55 10.83
C ARG A 76 -1.02 -35.77 11.35
N ASP A 77 -2.25 -35.55 11.83
CA ASP A 77 -3.04 -36.60 12.47
C ASP A 77 -3.87 -37.41 11.45
N ASN A 78 -4.09 -36.86 10.26
CA ASN A 78 -4.89 -37.48 9.22
C ASN A 78 -4.07 -37.68 7.95
N TYR A 79 -3.32 -38.78 7.80
CA TYR A 79 -2.52 -39.01 6.59
C TYR A 79 -3.39 -39.13 5.31
N PRO A 80 -2.93 -38.61 4.16
CA PRO A 80 -3.66 -38.74 2.90
C PRO A 80 -3.67 -40.20 2.44
N LYS A 81 -4.82 -40.68 1.93
CA LYS A 81 -4.99 -42.07 1.50
C LYS A 81 -4.38 -42.34 0.13
N ASN A 82 -4.21 -41.30 -0.68
CA ASN A 82 -3.66 -41.37 -2.02
C ASN A 82 -3.03 -40.04 -2.44
N PHE A 83 -2.37 -40.06 -3.60
CA PHE A 83 -1.69 -38.89 -4.16
C PHE A 83 -2.66 -37.72 -4.43
N LEU A 84 -3.86 -37.98 -4.95
CA LEU A 84 -4.84 -36.93 -5.25
C LEU A 84 -5.27 -36.18 -3.98
N GLU A 85 -5.47 -36.91 -2.88
CA GLU A 85 -5.81 -36.31 -1.59
C GLU A 85 -4.65 -35.47 -1.03
N HIS A 86 -3.41 -35.96 -1.18
CA HIS A 86 -2.23 -35.18 -0.80
C HIS A 86 -2.13 -33.88 -1.61
N GLU A 87 -2.27 -33.97 -2.94
CA GLU A 87 -2.23 -32.82 -3.84
C GLU A 87 -3.33 -31.79 -3.51
N ALA A 88 -4.56 -32.26 -3.25
CA ALA A 88 -5.68 -31.39 -2.87
C ALA A 88 -5.40 -30.60 -1.58
N ARG A 89 -4.77 -31.23 -0.59
CA ARG A 89 -4.39 -30.57 0.67
C ARG A 89 -3.28 -29.55 0.48
N VAL A 90 -2.28 -29.85 -0.35
CA VAL A 90 -1.24 -28.87 -0.72
C VAL A 90 -1.87 -27.66 -1.40
N LYS A 91 -2.79 -27.88 -2.36
CA LYS A 91 -3.51 -26.79 -3.04
C LYS A 91 -4.33 -25.96 -2.06
N LEU A 92 -5.03 -26.59 -1.10
CA LEU A 92 -5.79 -25.90 -0.07
C LEU A 92 -4.88 -25.01 0.80
N TYR A 93 -3.77 -25.56 1.31
CA TYR A 93 -2.80 -24.82 2.11
C TYR A 93 -2.26 -23.60 1.34
N MET A 94 -1.90 -23.78 0.06
CA MET A 94 -1.42 -22.70 -0.80
C MET A 94 -2.50 -21.65 -1.07
N TYR A 95 -3.74 -22.06 -1.32
CA TYR A 95 -4.85 -21.15 -1.60
C TYR A 95 -5.14 -20.26 -0.38
N ILE A 96 -5.24 -20.85 0.81
CA ILE A 96 -5.44 -20.11 2.05
C ILE A 96 -4.24 -19.18 2.31
N SER A 97 -3.01 -19.69 2.20
CA SER A 97 -1.80 -18.87 2.39
C SER A 97 -1.74 -17.67 1.45
N ARG A 98 -2.24 -17.81 0.23
CA ARG A 98 -2.33 -16.71 -0.73
C ARG A 98 -3.43 -15.72 -0.38
N GLY A 99 -4.58 -16.19 0.13
CA GLY A 99 -5.66 -15.31 0.58
C GLY A 99 -5.28 -14.40 1.75
N PHE A 100 -4.35 -14.84 2.60
CA PHE A 100 -3.77 -14.01 3.67
C PHE A 100 -2.65 -13.09 3.20
N LYS A 101 -2.06 -13.31 2.02
CA LYS A 101 -1.09 -12.39 1.46
C LYS A 101 -1.83 -11.32 0.70
N PHE A 102 -1.64 -10.07 1.09
CA PHE A 102 -2.16 -8.93 0.37
C PHE A 102 -1.75 -9.04 -1.11
N GLN A 103 -2.72 -9.17 -2.01
CA GLN A 103 -2.48 -8.96 -3.43
C GLN A 103 -2.55 -7.45 -3.65
N PRO A 104 -1.44 -6.74 -3.89
CA PRO A 104 -1.54 -5.42 -4.47
C PRO A 104 -2.27 -5.61 -5.80
N TYR A 105 -3.48 -5.06 -5.90
CA TYR A 105 -4.26 -5.11 -7.13
C TYR A 105 -3.45 -4.48 -8.28
N LEU A 106 -3.66 -5.05 -9.47
CA LEU A 106 -3.16 -4.63 -10.79
C LEU A 106 -3.34 -3.14 -11.08
#